data_AF-A0A3E0EMT2-F1
#
_entry.id   AF-A0A3E0EMT2-F1
#
_cell.length_a   1.000
_cell.length_b   1.000
_cell.length_c   1.000
_cell.angle_alpha   90.00
_cell.angle_beta   90.00
_cell.angle_gamma   90.00
#
_symmetry.space_group_name_H-M   'P 1'
#
loop_
_entity.id
_entity.type
_entity.pdbx_description
1 polymer ?
#
loop_
_entity_poly.entity_id
_entity_poly.type
_entity_poly.pdbx_seq_one_letter_code
_entity_poly.pdbx_strand_id
1 'polypeptide(L)' 'MAIGIIHLGWIAWLTKTAPDQAESAGGIQIAVIKLAIMVGASSGGFVFDAVGVEGGFIYSCAVFFLATVSVVCASDKEFN' A
#
# COMPACT_ATOMS: atom_id res chain seq x y z
N MET A 1 -16.58 13.44 -8.81
CA MET A 1 -15.79 13.27 -10.05
C MET A 1 -14.27 13.16 -9.82
N ALA A 2 -13.68 13.74 -8.76
CA ALA A 2 -12.22 13.73 -8.56
C ALA A 2 -11.57 12.34 -8.38
N ILE A 3 -12.21 11.41 -7.67
CA ILE A 3 -11.66 10.06 -7.41
C ILE A 3 -11.43 9.28 -8.72
N GLY A 4 -12.32 9.45 -9.70
CA GLY A 4 -12.21 8.79 -11.00
C GLY A 4 -11.00 9.26 -11.80
N ILE A 5 -10.68 10.56 -11.74
CA ILE A 5 -9.54 11.14 -12.48
C ILE A 5 -8.22 10.64 -11.91
N ILE A 6 -8.11 10.55 -10.58
CA ILE A 6 -6.89 10.07 -9.90
C ILE A 6 -6.66 8.58 -10.21
N HIS A 7 -7.72 7.77 -10.13
CA HIS A 7 -7.63 6.33 -10.39
C HIS A 7 -7.34 6.02 -11.86
N LEU A 8 -8.03 6.70 -12.78
CA LEU A 8 -7.82 6.51 -14.22
C LEU A 8 -6.48 7.08 -14.68
N GLY A 9 -6.04 8.21 -14.11
CA GLY A 9 -4.75 8.83 -14.42
C GLY A 9 -3.56 7.93 -14.07
N TRP A 10 -3.65 7.22 -12.94
CA TRP A 10 -2.62 6.25 -12.55
C TRP A 10 -2.50 5.08 -13.54
N ILE A 11 -3.63 4.48 -13.94
CA ILE A 11 -3.64 3.37 -14.91
C ILE A 11 -3.16 3.86 -16.29
N ALA A 12 -3.58 5.06 -16.71
CA ALA A 12 -3.14 5.65 -17.98
C ALA A 12 -1.63 5.93 -18.02
N TRP A 13 -1.06 6.42 -16.91
CA TRP A 13 0.40 6.58 -16.78
C TRP A 13 1.12 5.23 -16.86
N LEU A 14 0.61 4.22 -16.17
CA LEU A 14 1.25 2.90 -16.11
C LEU A 14 1.33 2.23 -17.49
N THR A 15 0.25 2.29 -18.28
CA THR A 15 0.22 1.80 -19.66
C THR A 15 1.22 2.54 -20.56
N LYS A 16 1.49 3.82 -20.28
CA LYS A 16 2.45 4.64 -21.03
C LYS A 16 3.91 4.38 -20.64
N THR A 17 4.17 4.07 -19.36
CA THR A 17 5.52 3.85 -18.81
C THR A 17 6.05 2.45 -19.12
N ALA A 18 5.18 1.45 -19.26
CA ALA A 18 5.54 0.07 -19.58
C ALA A 18 4.73 -0.49 -20.76
N PRO A 19 4.82 0.09 -21.96
CA PRO A 19 3.99 -0.32 -23.12
C PRO A 19 4.33 -1.73 -23.62
N ASP A 20 5.58 -2.18 -23.42
CA ASP A 20 6.08 -3.48 -23.88
C ASP A 20 5.73 -4.65 -22.93
N GLN A 21 5.36 -4.35 -21.67
CA GLN A 21 5.02 -5.35 -20.64
C GLN A 21 3.79 -4.94 -19.80
N ALA A 22 2.82 -4.26 -20.42
CA ALA A 22 1.64 -3.74 -19.72
C ALA A 22 0.82 -4.84 -19.01
N GLU A 23 0.76 -6.04 -19.59
CA GLU A 23 0.07 -7.20 -18.99
C GLU A 23 0.75 -7.69 -17.70
N SER A 24 2.08 -7.76 -17.70
CA SER A 24 2.87 -8.16 -16.53
C SER A 24 2.90 -7.06 -15.45
N ALA A 25 2.99 -5.79 -15.86
CA ALA A 25 2.97 -4.64 -14.97
C ALA A 25 1.64 -4.54 -14.18
N GLY A 26 0.51 -4.78 -14.86
CA GLY A 26 -0.80 -4.85 -14.20
C GLY A 26 -0.92 -6.03 -13.23
N GLY A 27 -0.39 -7.20 -13.59
CA GLY A 27 -0.35 -8.39 -12.74
C GLY A 27 0.45 -8.19 -11.44
N ILE A 28 1.63 -7.57 -11.54
CA ILE A 28 2.50 -7.29 -10.38
C ILE A 28 1.85 -6.27 -9.44
N GLN A 29 1.21 -5.22 -9.95
CA GLN A 29 0.50 -4.26 -9.11
C GLN A 29 -0.58 -4.93 -8.26
N ILE A 30 -1.42 -5.76 -8.88
CA ILE A 30 -2.49 -6.46 -8.16
C ILE A 30 -1.91 -7.45 -7.15
N ALA A 31 -0.82 -8.15 -7.50
CA ALA A 31 -0.14 -9.05 -6.58
C ALA A 31 0.37 -8.32 -5.33
N VAL A 32 0.99 -7.15 -5.49
CA VAL A 32 1.45 -6.30 -4.38
C VAL A 32 0.28 -5.79 -3.54
N ILE A 33 -0.81 -5.33 -4.17
CA ILE A 33 -2.01 -4.87 -3.43
C ILE A 33 -2.59 -6.02 -2.60
N LYS A 34 -2.74 -7.21 -3.21
CA LYS A 34 -3.24 -8.39 -2.50
C LYS A 34 -2.31 -8.81 -1.37
N LEU A 35 -1.00 -8.74 -1.58
CA LEU A 35 -0.01 -8.98 -0.53
C LEU A 35 -0.17 -7.99 0.63
N ALA A 36 -0.29 -6.70 0.35
CA ALA A 36 -0.48 -5.68 1.37
C ALA A 36 -1.79 -5.90 2.17
N ILE A 37 -2.88 -6.28 1.51
CA ILE A 37 -4.16 -6.60 2.16
C ILE A 37 -4.00 -7.84 3.06
N MET A 38 -3.36 -8.91 2.57
CA MET A 38 -3.13 -10.13 3.36
C MET A 38 -2.25 -9.86 4.57
N VAL A 39 -1.19 -9.06 4.41
CA VAL A 39 -0.31 -8.64 5.51
C VAL A 39 -1.11 -7.84 6.53
N GLY A 40 -1.90 -6.86 6.10
CA GLY A 40 -2.74 -6.06 6.99
C GLY A 40 -3.81 -6.87 7.73
N ALA A 41 -4.42 -7.86 7.06
CA ALA A 41 -5.39 -8.76 7.68
C ALA A 41 -4.73 -9.69 8.70
N SER A 42 -3.54 -10.22 8.37
CA SER A 42 -2.77 -11.07 9.28
C SER A 42 -2.28 -10.30 10.50
N SER A 43 -1.71 -9.10 10.32
CA SER A 43 -1.24 -8.27 11.42
C SER A 43 -2.39 -7.73 12.27
N GLY A 44 -3.49 -7.29 11.64
CA GLY A 44 -4.67 -6.80 12.35
C GLY A 44 -5.36 -7.90 13.15
N GLY A 45 -5.46 -9.11 12.59
CA GLY A 45 -6.00 -10.28 13.29
C GLY A 45 -5.16 -10.70 14.49
N PHE A 46 -3.82 -10.72 14.34
CA PHE A 46 -2.90 -11.07 15.43
C PHE A 46 -2.96 -10.07 16.61
N VAL A 47 -3.03 -8.77 16.30
CA VAL A 47 -3.14 -7.73 17.34
C VAL A 47 -4.52 -7.74 18.00
N PHE A 48 -5.58 -8.05 17.24
CA PHE A 48 -6.92 -8.20 17.79
C PHE A 48 -7.04 -9.40 18.73
N ASP A 49 -6.40 -10.54 18.39
CA ASP A 49 -6.37 -11.74 19.22
C ASP A 49 -5.62 -11.53 20.55
N ALA A 50 -4.54 -10.74 20.53
CA ALA A 50 -3.71 -10.52 21.72
C ALA A 50 -4.24 -9.48 22.71
N VAL A 51 -4.97 -8.45 22.26
CA VAL A 51 -5.28 -7.25 23.08
C VAL A 51 -6.79 -6.89 23.09
N GLY A 52 -7.63 -7.58 22.32
CA GLY A 52 -9.07 -7.29 22.25
C GLY A 52 -9.37 -5.89 21.66
N VAL A 53 -10.51 -5.30 22.02
CA VAL A 53 -11.02 -4.04 21.43
C VAL A 53 -10.08 -2.84 21.66
N GLU A 54 -9.31 -2.81 22.75
CA GLU A 54 -8.30 -1.76 23.01
C GLU A 54 -7.08 -1.85 22.08
N GLY A 55 -6.85 -3.01 21.44
CA GLY A 55 -5.77 -3.23 20.48
C GLY A 55 -5.89 -2.39 19.21
N GLY A 56 -7.10 -1.92 18.84
CA GLY A 56 -7.32 -1.10 17.65
C GLY A 56 -6.57 0.24 17.68
N PHE A 57 -6.41 0.84 18.86
CA PHE A 57 -5.69 2.10 19.01
C PHE A 57 -4.17 1.92 18.84
N ILE A 58 -3.60 0.92 19.51
CA ILE A 58 -2.17 0.56 19.38
C ILE A 58 -1.85 0.14 17.95
N TYR A 59 -2.73 -0.65 17.31
CA TYR A 59 -2.60 -1.05 15.91
C TYR A 59 -2.56 0.17 14.97
N SER A 60 -3.45 1.14 15.18
CA SER A 60 -3.50 2.36 14.38
C SER A 60 -2.23 3.21 14.55
N CYS A 61 -1.71 3.35 15.77
CA CYS A 61 -0.44 4.02 16.03
C CYS A 61 0.75 3.30 15.35
N ALA A 62 0.79 1.96 15.41
CA ALA A 62 1.85 1.17 14.80
C ALA A 62 1.84 1.28 13.27
N VAL A 63 0.66 1.19 12.64
CA VAL A 63 0.51 1.33 11.18
C VAL A 63 0.89 2.75 10.74
N PHE A 64 0.49 3.77 11.50
CA PHE A 64 0.88 5.15 11.20
C PHE A 64 2.41 5.34 11.26
N PHE A 65 3.06 4.79 12.28
CA PHE A 65 4.51 4.87 12.43
C PHE A 65 5.24 4.15 11.27
N LEU A 66 4.77 2.96 10.88
CA LEU A 66 5.30 2.23 9.73
C LEU A 66 5.11 2.99 8.41
N ALA A 67 3.96 3.65 8.23
CA ALA A 67 3.70 4.48 7.07
C ALA A 67 4.65 5.69 7.01
N THR A 68 4.86 6.38 8.14
CA THR A 68 5.83 7.48 8.24
C THR A 68 7.24 7.02 7.90
N VAL A 69 7.71 5.90 8.48
CA VAL A 69 9.04 5.36 8.19
C VAL A 69 9.18 5.00 6.71
N SER A 70 8.16 4.39 6.12
CA SER A 70 8.19 4.00 4.70
C SER A 70 8.28 5.21 3.78
N VAL A 71 7.52 6.28 4.08
CA VAL A 71 7.58 7.55 3.34
C VAL A 71 8.94 8.20 3.49
N VAL A 72 9.47 8.30 4.71
CA VAL A 72 10.81 8.89 4.95
C VAL A 72 11.89 8.10 4.22
N CYS A 73 11.89 6.77 4.32
CA CYS A 73 12.83 5.90 3.60
C CYS A 73 12.66 5.91 2.07
N ALA A 74 11.50 6.33 1.56
CA ALA A 74 11.28 6.54 0.13
C ALA A 74 11.78 7.92 -0.29
N SER A 75 11.53 8.96 0.50
CA SER A 75 12.04 10.32 0.26
C SER A 75 13.57 10.39 0.28
N ASP A 76 14.22 9.60 1.13
CA ASP A 76 15.70 9.51 1.14
C ASP A 76 16.28 8.91 -0.15
N LYS A 77 15.52 8.07 -0.88
CA LYS A 77 15.96 7.50 -2.17
C LYS A 77 15.81 8.45 -3.35
N GLU A 78 15.08 9.56 -3.21
CA GLU A 78 14.90 10.54 -4.29
C GLU A 78 15.97 11.66 -4.25
N PHE A 79 16.79 11.73 -3.18
CA PHE A 79 17.79 12.79 -2.96
C PHE A 79 19.26 12.32 -2.93
N ASN A 80 19.54 11.04 -3.24
CA ASN A 80 20.88 10.47 -3.37
C ASN A 80 21.02 9.69 -4.68
#